data_AF-A0A419EBQ1-F1
#
_entry.id   AF-A0A419EBQ1-F1
#
_cell.length_a   1.000
_cell.length_b   1.000
_cell.length_c   1.000
_cell.angle_alpha   90.00
_cell.angle_beta   90.00
_cell.angle_gamma   90.00
#
_symmetry.space_group_name_H-M   'P 1'
#
loop_
_entity.id
_entity.type
_entity.pdbx_description
1 polymer ?
#
loop_
_entity_poly.entity_id
_entity_poly.type
_entity_poly.pdbx_seq_one_letter_code
_entity_poly.pdbx_strand_id
1 'polypeptide(L)'
;MVITFIFAFALAFAAAFFALQNPSIVTGNFFGLAIQGSLAVFVLAGLAVGFLIGVLVMLPGRIKSGLANSRNRKKIAELEAGMGSRKPAAVEKEPRKPALEETPKNDQ
;
A
#
# COMPACT_ATOMS: atom_id res chain seq x y z
N MET A 1 -4.55 0.35 -11.60
CA MET A 1 -3.67 -0.46 -12.47
C MET A 1 -3.98 -0.24 -13.94
N VAL A 2 -5.21 -0.48 -14.43
CA VAL A 2 -5.52 -0.29 -15.86
C VAL A 2 -5.50 1.19 -16.28
N ILE A 3 -6.08 2.08 -15.48
CA ILE A 3 -6.14 3.53 -15.78
C ILE A 3 -4.74 4.14 -15.96
N THR A 4 -3.78 3.78 -15.10
CA THR A 4 -2.40 4.25 -15.21
C THR A 4 -1.72 3.76 -16.49
N PHE A 5 -2.04 2.56 -16.97
CA PHE A 5 -1.53 2.06 -18.25
C PHE A 5 -2.14 2.81 -19.44
N ILE A 6 -3.43 3.15 -19.40
CA ILE A 6 -4.07 3.95 -20.44
C ILE A 6 -3.37 5.31 -20.57
N PHE A 7 -3.14 6.00 -19.45
CA PHE A 7 -2.42 7.28 -19.45
C PHE A 7 -0.96 7.14 -19.89
N ALA A 8 -0.24 6.12 -19.42
CA ALA A 8 1.15 5.89 -19.83
C ALA A 8 1.25 5.60 -21.34
N PHE A 9 0.32 4.81 -21.88
CA PHE A 9 0.27 4.50 -23.30
C PHE A 9 -0.08 5.73 -24.14
N ALA A 10 -1.09 6.51 -23.72
CA ALA A 10 -1.44 7.76 -24.38
C ALA A 10 -0.25 8.76 -24.38
N LEU A 11 0.47 8.87 -23.26
CA LEU A 11 1.66 9.72 -23.16
C LEU A 11 2.78 9.24 -24.08
N ALA A 12 3.03 7.93 -24.14
CA ALA A 12 4.04 7.36 -25.03
C ALA A 12 3.69 7.62 -26.51
N PHE A 13 2.42 7.44 -26.88
CA PHE A 13 1.96 7.71 -28.23
C PHE A 13 2.07 9.21 -28.58
N ALA A 14 1.69 10.09 -27.65
CA ALA A 14 1.82 11.54 -27.81
C ALA A 14 3.29 11.96 -27.97
N ALA A 15 4.21 11.37 -27.21
CA ALA A 15 5.64 11.65 -27.32
C ALA A 15 6.23 11.17 -28.66
N ALA A 16 5.84 9.98 -29.12
CA ALA A 16 6.25 9.48 -30.43
C ALA A 16 5.68 10.34 -31.56
N PHE A 17 4.40 10.72 -31.47
CA PHE A 17 3.77 11.62 -32.43
C PHE A 17 4.46 12.99 -32.46
N PHE A 18 4.78 13.54 -31.28
CA PHE A 18 5.53 14.79 -31.18
C PHE A 18 6.89 14.71 -31.88
N ALA A 19 7.63 13.62 -31.69
CA ALA A 19 8.92 13.41 -32.33
C ALA A 19 8.83 13.29 -33.86
N LEU A 20 7.80 12.62 -34.37
CA LEU A 20 7.58 12.49 -35.82
C LEU A 20 7.13 13.79 -36.47
N GLN A 21 6.27 14.57 -35.79
CA GLN A 21 5.74 15.82 -36.33
C GLN A 21 6.74 16.99 -36.21
N ASN A 22 7.67 16.92 -35.26
CA ASN A 22 8.63 18.00 -34.99
C ASN A 22 10.08 17.50 -35.07
N PRO A 23 10.57 17.14 -36.27
CA PRO A 23 11.97 16.73 -36.47
C PRO A 23 12.96 17.91 -36.44
N SER A 24 12.53 19.08 -35.96
CA SER A 24 13.35 20.29 -35.94
C SER A 24 14.51 20.16 -34.95
N ILE A 25 15.67 20.64 -35.38
CA ILE A 25 16.85 20.80 -34.53
C ILE A 25 16.79 22.17 -33.89
N VAL A 26 17.01 22.23 -32.59
CA VAL A 26 17.02 23.46 -31.79
C VAL A 26 18.32 23.53 -30.97
N THR A 27 18.71 24.76 -30.64
CA THR A 27 19.81 25.02 -29.71
C THR A 27 19.23 25.33 -28.35
N GLY A 28 19.45 24.46 -27.38
CA GLY A 28 19.11 24.70 -25.98
C GLY A 28 20.33 25.16 -25.20
N ASN A 29 20.16 26.17 -24.34
CA ASN A 29 21.23 26.61 -23.44
C ASN A 29 20.97 26.04 -22.04
N PHE A 30 21.80 25.09 -21.61
CA PHE A 30 21.69 24.43 -20.31
C PHE A 30 22.89 24.82 -19.44
N PHE A 31 22.63 25.55 -18.35
CA PHE A 31 23.68 25.98 -17.41
C PHE A 31 24.85 26.72 -18.10
N GLY A 32 24.58 27.46 -19.17
CA GLY A 32 25.59 28.18 -19.97
C GLY A 32 26.23 27.34 -21.09
N LEU A 33 25.90 26.06 -21.21
CA LEU A 33 26.33 25.19 -22.31
C LEU A 33 25.28 25.17 -23.42
N ALA A 34 25.66 25.63 -24.62
CA ALA A 34 24.83 25.50 -25.80
C ALA A 34 24.90 24.06 -26.33
N ILE A 35 23.76 23.38 -26.32
CA ILE A 35 23.60 22.01 -26.83
C ILE A 35 22.62 22.06 -27.99
N GLN A 36 23.01 21.48 -29.12
CA GLN A 36 22.13 21.29 -30.26
C GLN A 36 21.56 19.88 -30.26
N GLY A 37 20.28 19.76 -30.55
CA GLY A 37 19.58 18.48 -30.60
C GLY A 37 18.18 18.63 -31.16
N SER A 38 17.49 17.52 -31.39
CA SER A 38 16.09 17.60 -31.80
C SER A 38 15.23 18.12 -30.66
N LEU A 39 14.18 18.88 -31.00
CA LEU A 39 13.22 19.38 -30.02
C LEU A 39 12.61 18.23 -29.20
N ALA A 40 12.37 17.09 -29.84
CA ALA A 40 11.91 15.87 -29.20
C ALA A 40 12.81 15.41 -28.04
N VAL A 41 14.13 15.45 -28.21
CA VAL A 41 15.08 15.04 -27.17
C VAL A 41 14.96 15.95 -25.94
N PHE A 42 14.86 17.26 -26.13
CA PHE A 42 14.71 18.20 -25.02
C PHE A 42 13.41 17.99 -24.24
N VAL A 43 12.29 17.78 -24.94
CA VAL A 43 10.99 17.50 -24.31
C VAL A 43 11.00 16.16 -23.57
N LEU A 44 11.54 15.11 -24.19
CA LEU A 44 11.67 13.78 -23.57
C LEU A 44 12.57 13.81 -22.34
N ALA A 45 13.69 14.54 -22.40
CA ALA A 45 14.58 14.71 -21.25
C ALA A 45 13.87 15.45 -20.10
N GLY A 46 13.12 16.51 -20.39
CA GLY A 46 12.31 17.21 -19.39
C GLY A 46 11.26 16.30 -18.74
N LEU A 47 10.54 15.51 -19.54
CA LEU A 47 9.58 14.52 -19.03
C LEU A 47 10.26 13.47 -18.15
N ALA A 48 11.41 12.95 -18.57
CA ALA A 48 12.16 11.96 -17.80
C ALA A 48 12.59 12.54 -16.44
N VAL A 49 13.14 13.76 -16.42
CA VAL A 49 13.54 14.43 -15.17
C VAL A 49 12.32 14.66 -14.27
N GLY A 50 11.21 15.15 -14.82
CA GLY A 50 9.97 15.34 -14.06
C GLY A 50 9.44 14.02 -13.46
N PHE A 51 9.50 12.94 -14.22
CA PHE A 51 9.14 11.60 -13.74
C PHE A 51 10.05 11.15 -12.60
N LEU A 52 11.37 11.30 -12.74
CA LEU A 52 12.34 10.96 -11.69
C LEU A 52 12.07 11.74 -10.40
N ILE A 53 11.81 13.06 -10.50
CA ILE A 53 11.46 13.90 -9.36
C ILE A 53 10.15 13.41 -8.71
N GLY A 54 9.12 13.14 -9.51
CA GLY A 54 7.85 12.62 -9.01
C GLY A 54 8.00 11.31 -8.25
N VAL A 55 8.79 10.37 -8.78
CA VAL A 55 9.11 9.10 -8.10
C VAL A 55 9.85 9.35 -6.79
N LEU A 56 10.85 10.23 -6.81
CA LEU A 56 11.64 10.56 -5.62
C LEU A 56 10.79 11.18 -4.52
N VAL A 57 9.85 12.06 -4.87
CA VAL A 57 8.90 12.67 -3.92
C VAL A 57 7.92 11.65 -3.34
N MET A 58 7.52 10.64 -4.11
CA MET A 58 6.61 9.57 -3.63
C MET A 58 7.30 8.53 -2.73
N LEU A 59 8.63 8.40 -2.83
CA LEU A 59 9.43 7.42 -2.10
C LEU A 59 9.29 7.47 -0.56
N PRO A 60 9.42 8.63 0.13
CA PRO A 60 9.33 8.69 1.59
C PRO A 60 7.96 8.24 2.12
N GLY A 61 6.88 8.56 1.39
CA GLY A 61 5.53 8.14 1.77
C GLY A 61 5.34 6.63 1.68
N ARG A 62 5.87 5.99 0.64
CA ARG A 62 5.83 4.53 0.47
C ARG A 62 6.62 3.81 1.56
N ILE A 63 7.79 4.33 1.94
CA ILE A 63 8.64 3.75 3.00
C ILE A 63 7.92 3.82 4.36
N LYS A 64 7.41 4.99 4.75
CA LYS A 64 6.70 5.16 6.03
C LYS A 64 5.47 4.25 6.13
N SER A 65 4.67 4.19 5.06
CA SER A 65 3.48 3.34 5.02
C SER A 65 3.82 1.85 5.10
N GLY A 66 4.89 1.40 4.44
CA GLY A 66 5.36 0.01 4.54
C GLY A 66 5.77 -0.38 5.96
N LEU A 67 6.48 0.50 6.66
CA LEU A 67 6.92 0.24 8.03
C LEU A 67 5.76 0.28 9.02
N ALA A 68 4.84 1.23 8.89
CA ALA A 68 3.63 1.31 9.70
C ALA A 68 2.76 0.05 9.51
N ASN A 69 2.59 -0.41 8.27
CA ASN A 69 1.80 -1.60 7.97
C ASN A 69 2.42 -2.87 8.59
N SER A 70 3.75 -2.99 8.58
CA SER A 70 4.46 -4.09 9.28
C SER A 70 4.24 -4.05 10.79
N ARG A 71 4.32 -2.87 11.42
CA ARG A 71 4.07 -2.71 12.87
C ARG A 71 2.62 -3.03 13.24
N ASN A 72 1.66 -2.59 12.42
CA ASN A 72 0.25 -2.89 12.63
C ASN A 72 -0.03 -4.40 12.52
N ARG A 73 0.59 -5.07 11.54
CA ARG A 73 0.47 -6.53 11.36
C ARG A 73 1.04 -7.32 12.54
N LYS A 74 2.13 -6.86 13.16
CA LYS A 74 2.69 -7.45 14.39
C LYS A 74 1.76 -7.29 15.59
N LYS A 75 1.20 -6.08 15.78
CA LYS A 75 0.24 -5.82 16.86
C LYS A 75 -1.04 -6.66 16.72
N ILE A 76 -1.55 -6.83 15.50
CA ILE A 76 -2.70 -7.71 15.23
C ILE A 76 -2.37 -9.14 15.64
N ALA A 77 -1.21 -9.67 15.24
CA ALA A 77 -0.78 -11.02 15.61
C ALA A 77 -0.60 -11.21 17.14
N GLU A 78 -0.04 -10.21 17.84
CA GLU A 78 0.08 -10.24 19.31
C GLU A 78 -1.28 -10.22 20.02
N LEU A 79 -2.21 -9.39 19.54
CA LEU A 79 -3.56 -9.31 20.10
C LEU A 79 -4.36 -10.59 19.86
N GLU A 80 -4.23 -11.20 18.67
CA GLU A 80 -4.84 -12.50 18.35
C GLU A 80 -4.26 -13.64 19.23
N ALA A 81 -2.94 -13.65 19.46
CA ALA A 81 -2.30 -14.62 20.35
C ALA A 81 -2.72 -14.44 21.83
N GLY A 82 -2.94 -13.20 22.27
CA GLY A 82 -3.45 -12.90 23.62
C GLY A 82 -4.90 -13.32 23.83
N MET A 83 -5.74 -13.23 22.79
CA MET A 83 -7.13 -13.71 22.84
C MET A 83 -7.22 -15.25 22.80
N GLY A 84 -6.33 -15.92 22.07
CA GLY A 84 -6.23 -17.40 22.07
C GLY A 84 -5.82 -17.98 23.44
N SER A 85 -5.07 -17.20 24.23
CA SER A 85 -4.61 -17.60 25.58
C SER A 85 -5.64 -17.33 26.69
N ARG A 86 -6.78 -16.70 26.37
CA ARG A 86 -7.88 -16.41 27.32
C ARG A 86 -9.16 -17.15 26.91
N LYS A 87 -9.07 -18.45 26.66
CA LYS A 87 -10.24 -19.35 26.68
C LYS A 87 -10.35 -19.94 28.09
N PRO A 88 -11.56 -19.98 28.69
CA PRO A 88 -11.75 -19.63 30.09
C PRO A 88 -11.44 -20.79 31.04
N ALA A 89 -10.51 -20.56 31.96
CA ALA A 89 -10.42 -21.24 33.25
C ALA A 89 -11.56 -20.77 34.20
N ALA A 90 -12.79 -20.72 33.69
CA ALA A 90 -13.98 -20.31 34.44
C ALA A 90 -15.14 -21.30 34.19
N VAL A 91 -14.84 -22.60 34.20
CA VAL A 91 -15.82 -23.66 34.45
C VAL A 91 -15.16 -24.69 35.38
N GLU A 92 -14.70 -24.24 36.55
CA GLU A 92 -14.40 -25.15 37.65
C GLU A 92 -14.93 -24.52 38.93
N LYS A 93 -16.13 -24.98 39.31
CA LYS A 93 -16.93 -24.83 40.55
C LYS A 93 -18.39 -25.05 40.12
N GLU A 94 -19.12 -26.11 40.46
CA GLU A 94 -19.05 -27.08 41.56
C GLU A 94 -19.66 -28.43 41.11
N PRO A 95 -19.32 -29.56 41.74
CA PRO A 95 -20.00 -30.82 41.51
C PRO A 95 -21.44 -30.75 42.04
N ARG A 96 -22.41 -30.78 41.13
CA ARG A 96 -23.82 -31.04 41.45
C ARG A 96 -23.89 -32.45 42.06
N LYS A 97 -23.97 -32.54 43.39
CA LYS A 97 -24.27 -33.78 44.12
C LYS A 97 -25.60 -34.36 43.60
N PRO A 98 -25.64 -35.62 43.14
CA PRO A 98 -26.88 -36.34 42.91
C PRO A 98 -27.18 -37.23 44.14
N ALA A 99 -28.23 -36.92 44.88
CA ALA A 99 -28.85 -37.81 45.85
C ALA A 99 -30.30 -37.34 46.02
N LEU A 100 -31.23 -37.95 45.28
CA LEU A 100 -32.04 -39.08 45.72
C LEU A 100 -33.19 -38.63 46.64
N GLU A 101 -34.40 -38.85 46.11
CA GLU A 101 -35.68 -39.07 46.78
C GLU A 101 -35.63 -39.17 48.30
N GLU A 102 -36.31 -38.25 48.98
CA GLU A 102 -37.08 -38.59 50.18
C GLU A 102 -38.44 -37.89 50.12
N THR A 103 -39.45 -38.60 49.62
CA THR A 103 -40.80 -38.43 50.16
C THR A 103 -40.84 -39.03 51.56
N PRO A 104 -41.39 -38.31 52.55
CA PRO A 104 -42.15 -38.98 53.58
C PRO A 104 -43.57 -38.42 53.62
N LYS A 105 -44.51 -39.33 53.36
CA LYS A 105 -45.84 -39.40 53.93
C LYS A 105 -45.76 -39.17 55.46
N ASN A 106 -46.50 -38.21 56.03
CA ASN A 106 -47.33 -38.49 57.22
C ASN A 106 -48.30 -37.36 57.62
N ASP A 107 -49.56 -37.76 57.80
CA ASP A 107 -50.59 -37.38 58.78
C ASP A 107 -50.68 -35.93 59.28
N GLN A 108 -51.73 -35.22 58.83
CA GLN A 108 -52.91 -34.83 59.62
C GLN A 108 -54.10 -34.55 58.69
#